data_AF-A0A097IE96-F1
#
_entry.id   AF-A0A097IE96-F1
#
_cell.length_a   1.000
_cell.length_b   1.000
_cell.length_c   1.000
_cell.angle_alpha   90.00
_cell.angle_beta   90.00
_cell.angle_gamma   90.00
#
_symmetry.space_group_name_H-M   'P 1'
#
loop_
_entity.id
_entity.type
_entity.pdbx_description
1 polymer ?
#
loop_
_entity_poly.entity_id
_entity_poly.type
_entity_poly.pdbx_seq_one_letter_code
_entity_poly.pdbx_strand_id
1 'polypeptide(L)'
;MRGLIVDYVGVLDGPTEDQERWRKLFAAVKEHDVQTAILSNDAGGPGAEPIREWEYNGIVHAVVLSGEVGAEKPDEAAFRAAADAVALPLSDCVMVDDNIHNVRAAVEAGMVGLLHTAFERTTVEVQSIFDIEGEF
;
A
#
# COMPACT_ATOMS: atom_id res chain seq x y z
N MET A 1 -9.57 9.56 5.34
CA MET A 1 -9.14 8.72 4.19
C MET A 1 -9.77 7.35 4.33
N ARG A 2 -9.96 6.60 3.23
CA ARG A 2 -10.63 5.28 3.26
C ARG A 2 -9.78 4.12 2.74
N GLY A 3 -8.71 4.41 2.00
CA GLY A 3 -7.82 3.40 1.42
C GLY A 3 -6.36 3.62 1.78
N LEU A 4 -5.64 2.55 2.13
CA LEU A 4 -4.19 2.52 2.29
C LEU A 4 -3.58 1.55 1.27
N ILE A 5 -2.83 2.09 0.32
CA ILE A 5 -2.15 1.36 -0.76
C ILE A 5 -0.65 1.45 -0.50
N VAL A 6 0.04 0.32 -0.46
CA VAL A 6 1.44 0.24 -0.04
C VAL A 6 2.26 -0.51 -1.09
N ASP A 7 3.48 -0.05 -1.38
CA ASP A 7 4.42 -0.84 -2.17
C ASP A 7 4.82 -2.13 -1.44
N TYR A 8 5.35 -3.10 -2.18
CA TYR A 8 5.91 -4.31 -1.62
C TYR A 8 7.43 -4.20 -1.44
N VAL A 9 8.18 -4.06 -2.54
CA VAL A 9 9.64 -4.02 -2.52
C VAL A 9 10.09 -2.69 -1.93
N GLY A 10 11.01 -2.72 -0.96
CA GLY A 10 11.49 -1.54 -0.26
C GLY A 10 10.57 -1.08 0.89
N VAL A 11 9.42 -1.73 1.10
CA VAL A 11 8.46 -1.35 2.15
C VAL A 11 8.02 -2.55 3.00
N LEU A 12 7.49 -3.60 2.38
CA LEU A 12 6.93 -4.79 3.06
C LEU A 12 7.85 -6.01 3.01
N ASP A 13 8.94 -5.98 2.25
CA ASP A 13 9.96 -7.02 2.16
C ASP A 13 11.19 -6.75 3.05
N GLY A 14 11.08 -5.78 3.97
CA GLY A 14 12.11 -5.43 4.94
C GLY A 14 12.40 -6.51 5.99
N PRO A 15 13.18 -6.18 7.05
CA PRO A 15 13.46 -7.09 8.15
C PRO A 15 12.19 -7.70 8.76
N THR A 16 12.28 -8.93 9.28
CA THR A 16 11.13 -9.65 9.86
C THR A 16 10.40 -8.85 10.92
N GLU A 17 11.13 -8.09 11.74
CA GLU A 17 10.54 -7.18 12.73
C GLU A 17 9.61 -6.16 12.07
N ASP A 18 10.06 -5.44 11.04
CA ASP A 18 9.22 -4.47 10.32
C ASP A 18 8.03 -5.12 9.62
N GLN A 19 8.18 -6.35 9.10
CA GLN A 19 7.05 -7.07 8.52
C GLN A 19 5.97 -7.39 9.56
N GLU A 20 6.36 -7.78 10.77
CA GLU A 20 5.41 -8.02 11.87
C GLU A 20 4.69 -6.72 12.28
N ARG A 21 5.41 -5.61 12.32
CA ARG A 21 4.85 -4.28 12.62
C ARG A 21 3.88 -3.80 11.54
N TRP A 22 4.21 -3.98 10.26
CA TRP A 22 3.30 -3.72 9.14
C TRP A 22 2.02 -4.56 9.22
N ARG A 23 2.12 -5.85 9.58
CA ARG A 23 0.94 -6.71 9.77
C ARG A 23 0.03 -6.19 10.89
N LYS A 24 0.61 -5.71 11.99
CA LYS A 24 -0.16 -5.07 13.08
C LYS A 24 -0.83 -3.77 12.63
N LEU A 25 -0.09 -2.91 11.91
CA LEU A 25 -0.62 -1.66 11.38
C LEU A 25 -1.78 -1.90 10.40
N PHE A 26 -1.64 -2.86 9.48
CA PHE A 26 -2.72 -3.26 8.59
C PHE A 26 -3.93 -3.81 9.35
N ALA A 27 -3.73 -4.61 10.39
CA ALA A 27 -4.83 -5.08 11.22
C ALA A 27 -5.59 -3.91 11.87
N ALA A 28 -4.87 -2.96 12.47
CA ALA A 28 -5.49 -1.81 13.12
C ALA A 28 -6.23 -0.89 12.15
N VAL A 29 -5.66 -0.52 10.99
CA VAL A 29 -6.41 0.33 10.04
C VAL A 29 -7.68 -0.38 9.53
N LYS A 30 -7.65 -1.72 9.37
CA LYS A 30 -8.84 -2.48 8.97
C LYS A 30 -9.93 -2.48 10.03
N GLU A 31 -9.59 -2.48 11.31
CA GLU A 31 -10.56 -2.32 12.41
C GLU A 31 -11.29 -0.96 12.36
N HIS A 32 -10.73 0.01 11.62
CA HIS A 32 -11.31 1.32 11.35
C HIS A 32 -11.94 1.42 9.94
N ASP A 33 -12.36 0.29 9.37
CA ASP A 33 -13.01 0.20 8.05
C ASP A 33 -12.15 0.71 6.87
N VAL A 34 -10.83 0.80 7.04
CA VAL A 34 -9.90 1.20 5.97
C VAL A 34 -9.65 0.02 5.04
N GLN A 35 -9.85 0.24 3.75
CA GLN A 35 -9.46 -0.73 2.72
C GLN A 35 -7.95 -0.71 2.51
N THR A 36 -7.36 -1.87 2.28
CA THR A 36 -5.90 -2.04 2.24
C THR A 36 -5.49 -2.80 1.00
N ALA A 37 -4.51 -2.30 0.28
CA ALA A 37 -4.00 -2.96 -0.92
C ALA A 37 -2.47 -2.88 -1.02
N ILE A 38 -1.90 -3.83 -1.76
CA ILE A 38 -0.52 -3.74 -2.24
C ILE A 38 -0.56 -3.34 -3.71
N LEU A 39 0.26 -2.37 -4.09
CA LEU A 39 0.53 -2.02 -5.50
C LEU A 39 2.04 -2.13 -5.75
N SER A 40 2.44 -3.18 -6.46
CA SER A 40 3.85 -3.46 -6.74
C SER A 40 4.16 -3.45 -8.23
N ASN A 41 5.28 -2.80 -8.59
CA ASN A 41 5.86 -2.90 -9.92
C ASN A 41 6.60 -4.24 -10.09
N ASP A 42 5.83 -5.33 -10.03
CA ASP A 42 6.30 -6.69 -10.22
C ASP A 42 5.70 -7.27 -11.51
N ALA A 43 6.45 -8.13 -12.19
CA ALA A 43 6.03 -8.77 -13.44
C ALA A 43 4.89 -9.78 -13.23
N GLY A 44 4.64 -10.22 -12.00
CA GLY A 44 3.64 -11.20 -11.63
C GLY A 44 4.07 -12.63 -11.88
N GLY A 45 3.09 -13.51 -12.06
CA GLY A 45 3.32 -14.94 -12.25
C GLY A 45 3.88 -15.64 -10.99
N PRO A 46 4.48 -16.84 -11.13
CA PRO A 46 4.86 -17.66 -9.97
C PRO A 46 5.87 -17.04 -9.01
N GLY A 47 6.66 -16.06 -9.47
CA GLY A 47 7.61 -15.34 -8.62
C GLY A 47 6.96 -14.40 -7.61
N ALA A 48 5.73 -13.96 -7.90
CA ALA A 48 4.99 -13.00 -7.09
C ALA A 48 4.09 -13.66 -6.02
N GLU A 49 4.12 -14.99 -5.89
CA GLU A 49 3.35 -15.70 -4.85
C GLU A 49 3.62 -15.17 -3.44
N PRO A 50 4.86 -14.82 -3.02
CA PRO A 50 5.09 -14.21 -1.71
C PRO A 50 4.35 -12.88 -1.49
N ILE A 51 4.03 -12.14 -2.56
CA ILE A 51 3.23 -10.91 -2.49
C ILE A 51 1.75 -11.29 -2.33
N ARG A 52 1.26 -12.23 -3.14
CA ARG A 52 -0.15 -12.69 -3.11
C ARG A 52 -0.56 -13.35 -1.80
N GLU A 53 0.37 -14.00 -1.11
CA GLU A 53 0.14 -14.54 0.23
C GLU A 53 -0.38 -13.47 1.22
N TRP A 54 -0.11 -12.18 0.98
CA TRP A 54 -0.68 -11.10 1.80
C TRP A 54 -2.19 -10.95 1.63
N GLU A 55 -2.70 -11.15 0.41
CA GLU A 55 -4.13 -11.18 0.13
C GLU A 55 -4.75 -12.53 0.54
N TYR A 56 -4.09 -13.64 0.20
CA TYR A 56 -4.61 -15.00 0.47
C TYR A 56 -4.81 -15.27 1.96
N ASN A 57 -3.95 -14.72 2.81
CA ASN A 57 -4.08 -14.81 4.27
C ASN A 57 -4.86 -13.65 4.89
N GLY A 58 -5.49 -12.79 4.07
CA GLY A 58 -6.32 -11.68 4.53
C GLY A 58 -5.59 -10.56 5.27
N ILE A 59 -4.27 -10.40 5.06
CA ILE A 59 -3.50 -9.30 5.64
C ILE A 59 -3.88 -7.98 4.94
N VAL A 60 -3.99 -8.00 3.62
CA VAL A 60 -4.56 -6.92 2.81
C VAL A 60 -5.80 -7.40 2.05
N HIS A 61 -6.62 -6.47 1.58
CA HIS A 61 -7.84 -6.79 0.82
C HIS A 61 -7.55 -7.11 -0.65
N ALA A 62 -6.47 -6.56 -1.22
CA ALA A 62 -6.10 -6.79 -2.61
C ALA A 62 -4.58 -6.70 -2.83
N VAL A 63 -4.07 -7.49 -3.76
CA VAL A 63 -2.72 -7.35 -4.33
C VAL A 63 -2.83 -7.01 -5.81
N VAL A 64 -2.18 -5.93 -6.22
CA VAL A 64 -2.13 -5.47 -7.60
C VAL A 64 -0.69 -5.47 -8.09
N LEU A 65 -0.44 -6.22 -9.16
CA LEU A 65 0.88 -6.42 -9.75
C LEU A 65 0.92 -5.83 -11.16
N SER A 66 1.90 -4.97 -11.43
CA SER A 66 1.98 -4.19 -12.67
C SER A 66 1.94 -5.04 -13.94
N GLY A 67 2.63 -6.19 -13.96
CA GLY A 67 2.68 -7.09 -15.11
C GLY A 67 1.33 -7.76 -15.41
N GLU A 68 0.43 -7.83 -14.43
CA GLU A 68 -0.88 -8.47 -14.56
C GLU A 68 -1.97 -7.47 -14.96
N VAL A 69 -1.86 -6.22 -14.48
CA VAL A 69 -2.77 -5.12 -14.87
C VAL A 69 -2.32 -4.35 -16.11
N GLY A 70 -1.07 -4.52 -16.55
CA GLY A 70 -0.52 -3.87 -17.75
C GLY A 70 -0.18 -2.39 -17.58
N ALA A 71 -0.03 -1.92 -16.34
CA ALA A 71 0.38 -0.56 -15.99
C ALA A 71 1.25 -0.58 -14.73
N GLU A 72 2.29 0.24 -14.70
CA GLU A 72 3.23 0.33 -13.57
C GLU A 72 3.28 1.74 -13.00
N LYS A 73 3.62 1.87 -11.71
CA LYS A 73 3.93 3.18 -11.13
C LYS A 73 5.16 3.75 -11.86
N PRO A 74 5.20 5.05 -12.20
CA PRO A 74 4.33 6.12 -11.72
C PRO A 74 3.10 6.45 -12.60
N ASP A 75 2.67 5.56 -13.50
CA ASP A 75 1.50 5.85 -14.35
C ASP A 75 0.19 5.89 -13.54
N GLU A 76 -0.68 6.88 -13.81
CA GLU A 76 -1.99 7.04 -13.15
C GLU A 76 -2.84 5.76 -13.21
N ALA A 77 -2.73 5.01 -14.32
CA ALA A 77 -3.46 3.77 -14.52
C ALA A 77 -3.13 2.69 -13.47
N ALA A 78 -1.89 2.64 -12.97
CA ALA A 78 -1.49 1.70 -11.93
C ALA A 78 -2.15 2.04 -10.59
N PHE A 79 -2.14 3.33 -10.21
CA PHE A 79 -2.83 3.79 -9.00
C PHE A 79 -4.34 3.57 -9.09
N ARG A 80 -4.95 3.84 -10.25
CA ARG A 80 -6.38 3.59 -10.48
C ARG A 80 -6.71 2.11 -10.35
N ALA A 81 -5.90 1.22 -10.92
CA ALA A 81 -6.10 -0.22 -10.78
C ALA A 81 -6.10 -0.67 -9.30
N ALA A 82 -5.19 -0.13 -8.49
CA ALA A 82 -5.14 -0.43 -7.06
C ALA A 82 -6.33 0.13 -6.28
N ALA A 83 -6.78 1.35 -6.59
CA ALA A 83 -7.96 1.95 -5.96
C ALA A 83 -9.27 1.23 -6.36
N ASP A 84 -9.39 0.85 -7.63
CA ASP A 84 -10.53 0.08 -8.15
C ASP A 84 -10.63 -1.31 -7.51
N ALA A 85 -9.50 -1.97 -7.26
CA ALA A 85 -9.44 -3.28 -6.58
C ALA A 85 -10.04 -3.25 -5.16
N VAL A 86 -10.07 -2.07 -4.53
CA VAL A 86 -10.70 -1.85 -3.22
C VAL A 86 -11.95 -0.96 -3.29
N ALA A 87 -12.49 -0.73 -4.49
CA ALA A 87 -13.71 0.05 -4.74
C ALA A 87 -13.70 1.48 -4.18
N LEU A 88 -12.57 2.17 -4.27
CA LEU A 88 -12.40 3.56 -3.81
C LEU A 88 -11.98 4.50 -4.95
N PRO A 89 -12.39 5.79 -4.91
CA PRO A 89 -11.78 6.79 -5.76
C PRO A 89 -10.35 7.11 -5.29
N LEU A 90 -9.46 7.50 -6.20
CA LEU A 90 -8.08 7.91 -5.89
C LEU A 90 -8.00 8.97 -4.77
N SER A 91 -8.95 9.91 -4.76
CA SER A 91 -9.02 10.98 -3.75
C SER A 91 -9.19 10.51 -2.31
N ASP A 92 -9.62 9.26 -2.12
CA ASP A 92 -9.82 8.67 -0.80
C ASP A 92 -8.72 7.68 -0.42
N CYS A 93 -7.70 7.53 -1.26
CA CYS A 93 -6.60 6.60 -1.08
C CYS A 93 -5.30 7.31 -0.68
N VAL A 94 -4.52 6.64 0.16
CA VAL A 94 -3.15 6.98 0.53
C VAL A 94 -2.21 6.02 -0.19
N MET A 95 -1.17 6.54 -0.85
CA MET A 95 -0.08 5.73 -1.39
C MET A 95 1.15 5.83 -0.49
N VAL A 96 1.67 4.70 -0.03
CA VAL A 96 2.96 4.58 0.65
C VAL A 96 3.95 3.89 -0.28
N ASP A 97 5.05 4.55 -0.59
CA ASP A 97 6.06 4.05 -1.52
C ASP A 97 7.45 4.57 -1.12
N ASP A 98 8.50 3.80 -1.33
CA ASP A 98 9.88 4.21 -1.02
C ASP A 98 10.51 5.05 -2.15
N ASN A 99 9.90 5.05 -3.34
CA ASN A 99 10.33 5.84 -4.47
C ASN A 99 9.56 7.16 -4.55
N ILE A 100 10.27 8.27 -4.35
CA ILE A 100 9.70 9.63 -4.40
C ILE A 100 9.01 9.97 -5.72
N HIS A 101 9.41 9.35 -6.85
CA HIS A 101 8.73 9.56 -8.13
C HIS A 101 7.32 8.97 -8.13
N ASN A 102 7.14 7.79 -7.54
CA ASN A 102 5.83 7.15 -7.39
C ASN A 102 4.94 7.95 -6.44
N VAL A 103 5.49 8.37 -5.29
CA VAL A 103 4.76 9.20 -4.32
C VAL A 103 4.27 10.50 -4.94
N ARG A 104 5.12 11.20 -5.69
CA ARG A 104 4.74 12.44 -6.37
C ARG A 104 3.66 12.22 -7.42
N ALA A 105 3.77 11.16 -8.22
CA ALA A 105 2.78 10.85 -9.23
C ALA A 105 1.43 10.44 -8.61
N ALA A 106 1.43 9.74 -7.48
CA ALA A 106 0.22 9.45 -6.72
C ALA A 106 -0.48 10.74 -6.25
N VAL A 107 0.30 11.72 -5.76
CA VAL A 107 -0.23 13.05 -5.40
C VAL A 107 -0.79 13.79 -6.62
N GLU A 108 -0.09 13.76 -7.75
CA GLU A 108 -0.56 14.36 -9.02
C GLU A 108 -1.85 13.69 -9.54
N ALA A 109 -2.02 12.39 -9.28
CA ALA A 109 -3.23 11.61 -9.56
C ALA A 109 -4.38 11.87 -8.55
N GLY A 110 -4.16 12.68 -7.52
CA GLY A 110 -5.16 13.09 -6.54
C GLY A 110 -5.19 12.28 -5.24
N MET A 111 -4.23 11.37 -5.02
CA MET A 111 -4.09 10.63 -3.76
C MET A 111 -3.36 11.47 -2.69
N VAL A 112 -3.40 11.00 -1.44
CA VAL A 112 -2.40 11.41 -0.44
C VAL A 112 -1.15 10.53 -0.64
N GLY A 113 0.04 11.12 -0.74
CA GLY A 113 1.28 10.38 -0.91
C GLY A 113 2.18 10.47 0.32
N LEU A 114 2.70 9.33 0.78
CA LEU A 114 3.66 9.21 1.88
C LEU A 114 4.94 8.54 1.39
N LEU A 115 6.08 9.20 1.62
CA LEU A 115 7.39 8.62 1.32
C LEU A 115 7.83 7.70 2.47
N HIS A 116 7.99 6.42 2.15
CA HIS A 116 8.57 5.45 3.05
C HIS A 116 10.09 5.57 3.05
N THR A 117 10.65 5.90 4.21
CA THR A 117 12.11 5.86 4.44
C THR A 117 12.49 5.02 5.65
N ALA A 118 11.54 4.85 6.58
CA ALA A 118 11.65 4.07 7.79
C ALA A 118 10.23 3.82 8.32
N PHE A 119 10.03 2.69 9.00
CA PHE A 119 8.73 2.33 9.56
C PHE A 119 8.26 3.35 10.59
N GLU A 120 9.12 3.83 11.49
CA GLU A 120 8.79 4.74 12.59
C GLU A 120 8.17 6.05 12.09
N ARG A 121 8.66 6.57 10.96
CA ARG A 121 8.11 7.77 10.35
C ARG A 121 6.77 7.49 9.67
N THR A 122 6.70 6.37 8.95
CA THR A 122 5.53 6.00 8.15
C THR A 122 4.34 5.69 9.04
N THR A 123 4.53 4.95 10.14
CA THR A 123 3.44 4.62 11.07
C THR A 123 2.81 5.87 11.66
N VAL A 124 3.59 6.88 12.07
CA VAL A 124 3.04 8.12 12.64
C VAL A 124 2.17 8.86 11.62
N GLU A 125 2.58 8.91 10.35
CA GLU A 125 1.80 9.54 9.28
C GLU A 125 0.50 8.77 9.00
N VAL A 126 0.57 7.43 8.90
CA VAL A 126 -0.61 6.57 8.72
C VAL A 126 -1.57 6.73 9.89
N GLN A 127 -1.07 6.70 11.13
CA GLN A 127 -1.86 6.89 12.34
C GLN A 127 -2.60 8.22 12.34
N SER A 128 -1.91 9.30 11.96
CA SER A 128 -2.50 10.64 11.89
C SER A 128 -3.59 10.76 10.80
N ILE A 129 -3.42 10.08 9.67
CA ILE A 129 -4.35 10.18 8.53
C ILE A 129 -5.64 9.37 8.75
N PHE A 130 -5.52 8.21 9.40
CA PHE A 130 -6.65 7.32 9.66
C PHE A 130 -7.22 7.45 11.08
N ASP A 131 -6.69 8.36 11.89
CA ASP A 131 -7.13 8.62 13.28
C ASP A 131 -7.10 7.34 14.13
N ILE A 132 -5.97 6.62 14.06
CA ILE A 132 -5.75 5.37 14.82
C ILE A 132 -4.67 5.55 15.89
N GLU A 133 -4.94 5.01 17.08
CA GLU A 133 -4.02 5.03 18.21
C GLU A 133 -3.42 3.64 18.45
N GLY A 134 -2.13 3.57 18.77
CA GLY A 134 -1.45 2.31 19.04
C GLY A 134 0.07 2.40 18.95
N GLU A 135 0.75 1.40 19.50
CA GLU A 135 2.18 1.15 19.28
C GLU A 135 2.33 0.01 18.27
N PHE A 136 2.91 0.32 17.11
CA PHE A 136 3.05 -0.58 15.98
C PHE A 136 4.49 -1.01 15.74
#